data_AF-A0A7C1C3X5-F1
#
_entry.id   AF-A0A7C1C3X5-F1
#
_cell.length_a   1.000
_cell.length_b   1.000
_cell.length_c   1.000
_cell.angle_alpha   90.00
_cell.angle_beta   90.00
_cell.angle_gamma   90.00
#
_symmetry.space_group_name_H-M   'P 1'
#
loop_
_entity.id
_entity.type
_entity.pdbx_description
1 polymer ?
#
loop_
_entity_poly.entity_id
_entity_poly.type
_entity_poly.pdbx_seq_one_letter_code
_entity_poly.pdbx_strand_id
1 'polypeptide(L)'
;MPQFENLKKQIFKITSPDEFNALALRIFHYQYKNNSVYQKFADNLSVNVSGLNHYTQIPFLPVEFFKYHKVVSGKFEPEVVFTSSGTTGALNSRYFVKEL
;
A
#
# COMPACT_ATOMS: atom_id res chain seq x y z
N MET A 1 -10.63 -11.18 3.56
CA MET A 1 -11.68 -10.15 3.41
C MET A 1 -12.13 -10.17 1.96
N PRO A 2 -13.45 -10.25 1.67
CA PRO A 2 -13.97 -10.47 0.31
C PRO A 2 -13.51 -9.42 -0.72
N GLN A 3 -13.34 -8.17 -0.28
CA GLN A 3 -12.96 -7.05 -1.15
C GLN A 3 -11.50 -7.16 -1.65
N PHE A 4 -10.58 -7.66 -0.84
CA PHE A 4 -9.16 -7.80 -1.21
C PHE A 4 -8.96 -8.89 -2.29
N GLU A 5 -9.61 -10.04 -2.14
CA GLU A 5 -9.51 -11.14 -3.11
C GLU A 5 -10.03 -10.74 -4.49
N ASN A 6 -11.10 -9.94 -4.53
CA ASN A 6 -11.62 -9.42 -5.78
C ASN A 6 -10.64 -8.44 -6.45
N LEU A 7 -10.00 -7.55 -5.68
CA LEU A 7 -8.97 -6.65 -6.22
C LEU A 7 -7.79 -7.44 -6.80
N LYS A 8 -7.29 -8.47 -6.09
CA LYS A 8 -6.19 -9.34 -6.57
C LYS A 8 -6.50 -9.95 -7.94
N LYS A 9 -7.73 -10.46 -8.15
CA LYS A 9 -8.18 -11.02 -9.43
C LYS A 9 -8.29 -9.98 -10.55
N GLN A 10 -8.63 -8.74 -10.22
CA GLN A 10 -8.80 -7.67 -11.21
C GLN A 10 -7.47 -7.12 -11.71
N ILE A 11 -6.41 -7.13 -10.88
CA ILE A 11 -5.08 -6.63 -11.27
C ILE A 11 -4.55 -7.33 -12.52
N PHE A 12 -4.69 -8.65 -12.61
CA PHE A 12 -4.18 -9.44 -13.73
C PHE A 12 -5.10 -9.43 -14.97
N LYS A 13 -6.21 -8.69 -14.92
CA LYS A 13 -7.18 -8.56 -16.03
C LYS A 13 -7.18 -7.17 -16.65
N ILE A 14 -6.29 -6.27 -16.22
CA ILE A 14 -6.19 -4.91 -16.76
C ILE A 14 -5.76 -4.98 -18.23
N THR A 15 -6.47 -4.28 -19.10
CA THR A 15 -6.21 -4.22 -20.55
C THR A 15 -6.07 -2.80 -21.09
N SER A 16 -6.38 -1.77 -20.30
CA SER A 16 -6.29 -0.37 -20.71
C SER A 16 -5.77 0.58 -19.62
N PRO A 17 -5.27 1.77 -19.99
CA PRO A 17 -4.86 2.80 -19.04
C PRO A 17 -6.01 3.26 -18.12
N ASP A 18 -7.23 3.36 -18.63
CA ASP A 18 -8.40 3.77 -17.84
C ASP A 18 -8.78 2.71 -16.80
N GLU A 19 -8.70 1.42 -17.16
CA GLU A 19 -8.88 0.32 -16.22
C GLU A 19 -7.80 0.31 -15.14
N PHE A 20 -6.55 0.58 -15.51
CA PHE A 20 -5.46 0.73 -14.56
C PHE A 20 -5.73 1.87 -13.58
N ASN A 21 -6.10 3.05 -14.09
CA ASN A 21 -6.39 4.22 -13.26
C ASN A 21 -7.53 3.94 -12.27
N ALA A 22 -8.66 3.41 -12.75
CA ALA A 22 -9.80 3.08 -11.92
C ALA A 22 -9.45 2.05 -10.83
N LEU A 23 -8.66 1.02 -11.17
CA LEU A 23 -8.25 0.02 -10.21
C LEU A 23 -7.23 0.57 -9.20
N ALA A 24 -6.27 1.38 -9.63
CA ALA A 24 -5.28 2.02 -8.78
C ALA A 24 -5.96 2.91 -7.71
N LEU A 25 -6.95 3.72 -8.11
CA LEU A 25 -7.73 4.52 -7.15
C LEU A 25 -8.50 3.64 -6.16
N ARG A 26 -9.09 2.53 -6.61
CA ARG A 26 -9.79 1.58 -5.73
C ARG A 26 -8.83 0.91 -4.73
N ILE A 27 -7.62 0.54 -5.17
CA ILE A 27 -6.57 -0.01 -4.30
C ILE A 27 -6.11 1.05 -3.31
N PHE A 28 -5.89 2.29 -3.75
CA PHE A 28 -5.54 3.41 -2.88
C PHE A 28 -6.59 3.61 -1.78
N HIS A 29 -7.88 3.65 -2.10
CA HIS A 29 -8.93 3.77 -1.08
C HIS A 29 -8.94 2.59 -0.10
N TYR A 30 -8.72 1.38 -0.60
CA TYR A 30 -8.59 0.20 0.26
C TYR A 30 -7.39 0.34 1.20
N GLN A 31 -6.22 0.77 0.70
CA GLN A 31 -5.02 0.97 1.51
C GLN A 31 -5.21 2.10 2.51
N TYR A 32 -5.74 3.25 2.10
CA TYR A 32 -6.05 4.37 3.00
C TYR A 32 -6.96 3.93 4.16
N LYS A 33 -7.98 3.11 3.88
CA LYS A 33 -8.89 2.61 4.92
C LYS A 33 -8.27 1.55 5.85
N ASN A 34 -7.37 0.71 5.35
CA ASN A 34 -6.91 -0.49 6.07
C ASN A 34 -5.45 -0.41 6.53
N ASN A 35 -4.67 0.57 6.09
CA ASN A 35 -3.27 0.77 6.46
C ASN A 35 -3.15 2.03 7.31
N SER A 36 -3.16 1.86 8.64
CA SER A 36 -3.09 2.98 9.60
C SER A 36 -1.86 3.88 9.43
N VAL A 37 -0.73 3.34 8.95
CA VAL A 37 0.49 4.12 8.70
C VAL A 37 0.29 5.03 7.49
N TYR A 38 -0.24 4.46 6.40
CA TYR A 38 -0.49 5.20 5.17
C TYR A 38 -1.63 6.20 5.32
N GLN A 39 -2.66 5.87 6.09
CA GLN A 39 -3.76 6.78 6.44
C GLN A 39 -3.23 8.05 7.10
N LYS A 40 -2.48 7.89 8.21
CA LYS A 40 -1.87 9.02 8.93
C LYS A 40 -0.95 9.86 8.06
N PHE A 41 -0.19 9.21 7.18
CA PHE A 41 0.68 9.89 6.22
C PHE A 41 -0.13 10.76 5.25
N ALA A 42 -1.16 10.20 4.62
CA ALA A 42 -2.02 10.93 3.69
C ALA A 42 -2.82 12.06 4.39
N ASP A 43 -3.29 11.84 5.62
CA ASP A 43 -3.99 12.84 6.42
C ASP A 43 -3.07 14.03 6.75
N ASN A 44 -1.81 13.75 7.15
CA ASN A 44 -0.82 14.80 7.43
C ASN A 44 -0.45 15.62 6.19
N LEU A 45 -0.58 15.05 5.00
CA LEU A 45 -0.42 15.75 3.73
C LEU A 45 -1.69 16.49 3.27
N SER A 46 -2.78 16.44 4.05
CA SER A 46 -4.08 17.03 3.70
C SER A 46 -4.60 16.59 2.33
N VAL A 47 -4.36 15.31 1.97
CA VAL A 47 -4.76 14.75 0.68
C VAL A 47 -6.28 14.66 0.60
N ASN A 48 -6.89 15.23 -0.45
CA ASN A 48 -8.31 15.05 -0.74
C ASN A 48 -8.57 13.66 -1.34
N VAL A 49 -8.65 12.66 -0.47
CA VAL A 49 -8.87 11.24 -0.82
C VAL A 49 -10.04 11.05 -1.78
N SER A 50 -11.17 11.71 -1.54
CA SER A 50 -12.38 11.61 -2.37
C SER A 50 -12.29 12.32 -3.73
N GLY A 51 -11.38 13.28 -3.87
CA GLY A 51 -11.24 14.11 -5.08
C GLY A 51 -10.20 13.62 -6.07
N LEU A 52 -9.48 12.52 -5.78
CA LEU A 52 -8.48 11.97 -6.67
C LEU A 52 -9.16 11.31 -7.88
N ASN A 53 -8.79 11.74 -9.08
CA ASN A 53 -9.30 11.22 -10.34
C ASN A 53 -8.23 10.52 -11.18
N HIS A 54 -6.96 10.68 -10.82
CA HIS A 54 -5.84 10.07 -11.52
C HIS A 54 -4.82 9.47 -10.54
N TYR A 55 -4.29 8.29 -10.85
CA TYR A 55 -3.36 7.55 -9.99
C TYR A 55 -2.06 8.32 -9.70
N THR A 56 -1.66 9.25 -10.57
CA THR A 56 -0.47 10.09 -10.36
C THR A 56 -0.61 11.07 -9.21
N GLN A 57 -1.84 11.30 -8.73
CA GLN A 57 -2.12 12.17 -7.59
C GLN A 57 -1.99 11.42 -6.25
N ILE A 58 -1.80 10.09 -6.27
CA ILE A 58 -1.62 9.28 -5.07
C ILE A 58 -0.28 9.62 -4.41
N PRO A 59 -0.24 9.96 -3.11
CA PRO A 59 1.00 10.35 -2.44
C PRO A 59 1.92 9.14 -2.24
N PHE A 60 3.22 9.32 -2.51
CA PHE A 60 4.23 8.28 -2.34
C PHE A 60 4.67 8.16 -0.89
N LEU A 61 4.51 6.97 -0.29
CA LEU A 61 5.00 6.71 1.07
C LEU A 61 6.53 6.57 1.05
N PRO A 62 7.28 7.35 1.85
CA PRO A 62 8.73 7.22 1.90
C PRO A 62 9.16 5.83 2.37
N VAL A 63 10.15 5.24 1.70
CA VAL A 63 10.63 3.87 1.98
C VAL A 63 11.13 3.70 3.42
N GLU A 64 11.58 4.77 4.07
CA GLU A 64 12.04 4.76 5.46
C GLU A 64 10.95 4.38 6.46
N PHE A 65 9.66 4.57 6.12
CA PHE A 65 8.55 4.13 6.96
C PHE A 65 8.61 2.61 7.22
N PHE A 66 9.12 1.82 6.28
CA PHE A 66 9.26 0.37 6.43
C PHE A 66 10.36 -0.03 7.43
N LYS A 67 11.26 0.89 7.82
CA LYS A 67 12.24 0.66 8.89
C LYS A 67 11.57 0.76 10.26
N TYR A 68 10.78 1.82 10.45
CA TYR A 68 10.25 2.22 11.75
C TYR A 68 8.80 1.77 12.01
N HIS A 69 8.04 1.41 10.98
CA HIS A 69 6.62 1.07 11.09
C HIS A 69 6.29 -0.26 10.41
N LYS A 70 5.31 -0.98 10.97
CA LYS A 70 4.68 -2.13 10.32
C LYS A 70 3.68 -1.63 9.27
N VAL A 71 4.15 -1.42 8.05
CA VAL A 71 3.33 -0.94 6.92
C VAL A 71 2.54 -2.12 6.34
N VAL A 72 1.29 -2.28 6.77
CA VAL A 72 0.39 -3.37 6.35
C VAL A 72 -1.04 -2.89 6.13
N SER A 73 -1.77 -3.53 5.23
CA SER A 73 -3.20 -3.29 5.03
C SER A 73 -4.04 -4.37 5.73
N GLY A 74 -4.67 -4.00 6.85
CA GLY A 74 -5.46 -4.89 7.69
C GLY A 74 -4.63 -5.55 8.81
N LYS A 75 -5.25 -6.50 9.50
CA LYS A 75 -4.61 -7.31 10.55
C LYS A 75 -4.42 -8.73 10.03
N PHE A 76 -3.18 -9.20 10.04
CA PHE A 76 -2.81 -10.57 9.67
C PHE A 76 -1.48 -10.95 10.32
N GLU A 77 -1.30 -12.25 10.54
CA GLU A 77 0.02 -12.82 10.81
C GLU A 77 0.77 -13.01 9.49
N PRO A 78 2.00 -12.47 9.36
CA PRO A 78 2.77 -12.61 8.12
C PRO A 78 3.24 -14.05 7.95
N GLU A 79 3.11 -14.58 6.74
CA GLU A 79 3.71 -15.86 6.38
C GLU A 79 5.24 -15.72 6.24
N VAL A 80 5.69 -14.61 5.66
CA VAL A 80 7.11 -14.30 5.49
C VAL A 80 7.38 -12.83 5.78
N VAL A 81 8.56 -12.55 6.34
CA VAL A 81 9.07 -11.20 6.55
C VAL A 81 10.36 -11.03 5.77
N PHE A 82 10.34 -10.21 4.73
CA PHE A 82 11.55 -9.84 4.00
C PHE A 82 12.24 -8.65 4.65
N THR A 83 13.57 -8.66 4.64
CA THR A 83 14.40 -7.57 5.14
C THR A 83 15.33 -7.06 4.05
N SER A 84 15.53 -5.74 3.97
CA SER A 84 16.58 -5.17 3.13
C SER A 84 17.97 -5.64 3.59
N SER A 85 18.92 -5.80 2.66
CA SER A 85 20.28 -6.27 2.95
C SER A 85 21.05 -5.39 3.94
N GLY A 86 20.75 -4.09 3.99
CA GLY A 86 21.36 -3.16 4.94
C GLY A 86 22.83 -2.88 4.66
N THR A 87 23.28 -1.71 5.07
CA THR A 87 24.71 -1.44 5.27
C THR A 87 24.98 -1.47 6.78
N THR A 88 26.18 -1.91 7.17
CA THR A 88 26.55 -2.13 8.58
C THR A 88 26.21 -0.90 9.43
N GLY A 89 25.36 -1.08 10.46
CA GLY A 89 24.98 -0.03 11.42
C GLY A 89 23.62 0.64 11.18
N ALA A 90 22.92 0.36 10.07
CA ALA A 90 21.59 0.92 9.81
C ALA A 90 20.44 -0.04 10.18
N LEU A 91 19.30 0.52 10.61
CA LEU A 91 18.06 -0.24 10.77
C LEU A 91 17.51 -0.65 9.38
N ASN A 92 17.31 -1.96 9.19
CA ASN A 92 16.80 -2.51 7.94
C ASN A 92 15.29 -2.32 7.79
N SER A 93 14.85 -2.10 6.55
CA SER A 93 13.41 -2.11 6.21
C SER A 93 12.86 -3.52 6.36
N ARG A 94 11.61 -3.62 6.85
CA ARG A 94 10.88 -4.88 7.01
C ARG A 94 9.60 -4.86 6.17
N TYR A 95 9.39 -5.92 5.40
CA TYR A 95 8.21 -6.11 4.55
C TYR A 95 7.46 -7.35 5.02
N PHE A 96 6.26 -7.14 5.54
CA PHE A 96 5.43 -8.20 6.12
C PHE A 96 4.45 -8.72 5.07
N VAL A 97 4.70 -9.92 4.56
CA VAL A 97 3.92 -10.52 3.46
C VAL A 97 2.93 -11.51 4.04
N LYS A 98 1.67 -11.38 3.62
CA LYS A 98 0.55 -12.18 4.14
C LYS A 98 0.53 -13.61 3.60
N GLU A 99 0.82 -13.78 2.32
CA GLU A 99 0.74 -15.04 1.58
C GLU A 99 1.73 -14.94 0.39
N LEU A 100 2.46 -16.02 0.10
CA LEU A 100 3.37 -16.13 -1.05
C LEU A 100 2.67 -16.64 -2.32
#